data_AF-A0A8J8DHX9-F1
#
_entry.id   AF-A0A8J8DHX9-F1
#
_cell.length_a   1.000
_cell.length_b   1.000
_cell.length_c   1.000
_cell.angle_alpha   90.00
_cell.angle_beta   90.00
_cell.angle_gamma   90.00
#
_symmetry.space_group_name_H-M   'P 1'
#
loop_
_entity.id
_entity.type
_entity.pdbx_description
1 polymer ?
#
loop_
_entity_poly.entity_id
_entity_poly.type
_entity_poly.pdbx_seq_one_letter_code
_entity_poly.pdbx_strand_id
1 'polypeptide(L)'
;MAYYQHAPEYGAYIFIILCYFIFSWAIILLGAYINRGALIKNPKFEDIPHGKKVFLKKWAPWLLIGLLLWSFSTFKLTDYYLSTYSFELTGTHFTASALVEDMKSNERYRFDVEGIQKLGMPHYGVLKAYKLQDSTREGLIIKRVNQVVILQGYPLIPVVKLYIYEVEGSKVKSLKTAYIFFPHYPGGKLSEIFDFPFEMFFWGSGGGVGA
;
A
#
# COMPACT_ATOMS: atom_id res chain seq x y z
N MET A 1 13.72 4.70 13.89
CA MET A 1 14.98 4.76 13.15
C MET A 1 14.63 4.29 11.75
N ALA A 2 14.80 5.14 10.74
CA ALA A 2 14.54 4.77 9.36
C ALA A 2 15.62 3.79 8.87
N TYR A 3 15.20 2.68 8.26
CA TYR A 3 16.05 1.67 7.64
C TYR A 3 16.16 1.95 6.14
N TYR A 4 17.05 2.89 5.79
CA TYR A 4 17.23 3.36 4.41
C TYR A 4 17.69 2.29 3.41
N GLN A 5 18.06 1.09 3.87
CA GLN A 5 18.38 -0.05 2.99
C GLN A 5 17.16 -0.55 2.20
N HIS A 6 15.95 -0.30 2.69
CA HIS A 6 14.69 -0.69 2.05
C HIS A 6 13.91 0.49 1.46
N ALA A 7 14.58 1.64 1.38
CA ALA A 7 14.10 2.85 0.74
C ALA A 7 13.69 2.62 -0.71
N PRO A 8 12.55 3.17 -1.18
CA PRO A 8 12.29 3.25 -2.61
C PRO A 8 13.28 4.21 -3.30
N GLU A 9 13.58 3.92 -4.56
CA GLU A 9 14.23 4.91 -5.42
C GLU A 9 13.31 6.12 -5.61
N TYR A 10 13.89 7.32 -5.57
CA TYR A 10 13.16 8.60 -5.67
C TYR A 10 12.28 8.70 -6.93
N GLY A 11 12.85 8.32 -8.09
CA GLY A 11 12.12 8.33 -9.35
C GLY A 11 10.92 7.37 -9.34
N ALA A 12 11.08 6.18 -8.75
CA ALA A 12 10.00 5.22 -8.59
C ALA A 12 8.91 5.77 -7.67
N TYR A 13 9.28 6.41 -6.56
CA TYR A 13 8.32 7.01 -5.65
C TYR A 13 7.46 8.09 -6.31
N ILE A 14 8.09 9.07 -6.99
CA ILE A 14 7.38 10.14 -7.69
C ILE A 14 6.46 9.56 -8.76
N PHE A 15 6.96 8.61 -9.56
CA PHE A 15 6.17 7.98 -10.58
C PHE A 15 4.91 7.31 -9.99
N ILE A 16 5.04 6.63 -8.85
CA ILE A 16 3.89 6.01 -8.19
C ILE A 16 2.92 7.06 -7.61
N ILE A 17 3.40 8.20 -7.08
CA ILE A 17 2.52 9.33 -6.70
C ILE A 17 1.72 9.82 -7.90
N LEU A 18 2.39 10.03 -9.05
CA LEU A 18 1.73 10.49 -10.27
C LEU A 18 0.71 9.46 -10.75
N CYS A 19 1.01 8.17 -10.66
CA CYS A 19 0.04 7.10 -10.92
C CYS A 19 -1.18 7.21 -10.01
N TYR A 20 -0.97 7.39 -8.70
CA TYR A 20 -2.03 7.42 -7.69
C TYR A 20 -2.97 8.62 -7.82
N PHE A 21 -2.43 9.82 -8.01
CA PHE A 21 -3.25 11.05 -8.05
C PHE A 21 -3.68 11.47 -9.46
N ILE A 22 -2.90 11.15 -10.49
CA ILE A 22 -3.07 11.73 -11.83
C ILE A 22 -3.36 10.65 -12.87
N PHE A 23 -2.45 9.72 -13.13
CA PHE A 23 -2.56 8.85 -14.30
C PHE A 23 -3.73 7.87 -14.20
N SER A 24 -4.06 7.35 -13.03
CA SER A 24 -5.26 6.51 -12.84
C SER A 24 -6.53 7.25 -13.26
N TRP A 25 -6.72 8.49 -12.81
CA TRP A 25 -7.84 9.33 -13.23
C TRP A 25 -7.78 9.68 -14.71
N ALA A 26 -6.61 10.05 -15.21
CA ALA A 26 -6.42 10.41 -16.61
C ALA A 26 -6.81 9.27 -17.55
N ILE A 27 -6.43 8.02 -17.25
CA ILE A 27 -6.80 6.84 -18.05
C ILE A 27 -8.32 6.64 -18.06
N ILE A 28 -8.98 6.74 -16.90
CA ILE A 28 -10.42 6.55 -16.77
C ILE A 28 -11.18 7.63 -17.55
N LEU A 29 -10.78 8.90 -17.38
CA LEU A 29 -11.41 10.06 -18.02
C LEU A 29 -11.13 10.12 -19.53
N LEU A 30 -9.89 9.85 -19.95
CA LEU A 30 -9.52 9.80 -21.37
C LEU A 30 -10.26 8.66 -22.07
N GLY A 31 -10.36 7.50 -21.43
CA GLY A 31 -11.17 6.38 -21.91
C GLY A 31 -12.63 6.78 -22.12
N ALA A 32 -13.21 7.54 -21.18
CA ALA A 32 -14.57 8.05 -21.33
C ALA A 32 -14.66 9.05 -22.49
N TYR A 33 -13.70 9.97 -22.58
CA TYR A 33 -13.64 11.00 -23.61
C TYR A 33 -13.51 10.43 -25.02
N ILE A 34 -12.62 9.46 -25.25
CA ILE A 34 -12.45 8.80 -26.55
C ILE A 34 -13.73 8.08 -26.97
N ASN A 35 -14.42 7.47 -26.01
CA ASN A 35 -15.63 6.69 -26.27
C ASN A 35 -16.93 7.51 -26.24
N ARG A 36 -16.86 8.83 -26.00
CA ARG A 36 -18.02 9.73 -25.91
C ARG A 36 -18.92 9.69 -27.15
N GLY A 37 -18.36 9.40 -28.32
CA GLY A 37 -19.12 9.30 -29.57
C GLY A 37 -20.23 8.23 -29.54
N ALA A 38 -20.09 7.20 -28.70
CA ALA A 38 -21.13 6.21 -28.45
C ALA A 38 -22.36 6.78 -27.72
N LEU A 39 -22.17 7.85 -26.95
CA LEU A 39 -23.23 8.60 -26.26
C LEU A 39 -23.86 9.66 -27.19
N ILE A 40 -23.04 10.34 -28.00
CA ILE A 40 -23.48 11.44 -28.87
C ILE A 40 -24.33 10.96 -30.06
N LYS A 41 -24.05 9.77 -30.61
CA LYS A 41 -24.79 9.22 -31.77
C LYS A 41 -26.21 8.74 -31.45
N ASN A 42 -26.63 8.74 -30.18
CA ASN A 42 -27.98 8.36 -29.73
C ASN A 42 -28.55 9.43 -28.77
N PRO A 43 -28.96 10.60 -29.29
CA PRO A 43 -29.27 11.78 -28.47
C PRO A 43 -30.62 11.71 -27.73
N LYS A 44 -31.52 10.78 -28.07
CA LYS A 44 -32.78 10.61 -27.33
C LYS A 44 -32.53 9.79 -26.08
N PHE A 45 -32.56 10.48 -24.94
CA PHE A 45 -32.59 9.87 -23.61
C PHE A 45 -33.85 8.98 -23.37
N GLU A 46 -34.74 8.83 -24.35
CA GLU A 46 -35.84 7.84 -24.42
C GLU A 46 -35.37 6.38 -24.66
N ASP A 47 -34.43 6.17 -25.61
CA ASP A 47 -34.11 4.85 -26.23
C ASP A 47 -32.83 4.20 -25.67
N ILE A 48 -32.48 4.50 -24.42
CA ILE A 48 -31.12 4.44 -23.87
C ILE A 48 -30.51 3.06 -23.51
N PRO A 49 -31.15 1.87 -23.60
CA PRO A 49 -30.45 0.65 -23.21
C PRO A 49 -29.19 0.39 -24.07
N HIS A 50 -29.23 0.72 -25.36
CA HIS A 50 -28.17 0.32 -26.30
C HIS A 50 -26.96 1.26 -26.28
N GLY A 51 -27.16 2.57 -26.30
CA GLY A 51 -26.06 3.56 -26.31
C GLY A 51 -25.20 3.51 -25.05
N LYS A 52 -25.82 3.41 -23.86
CA LYS A 52 -25.11 3.23 -22.58
C LYS A 52 -24.35 1.90 -22.55
N LYS A 53 -24.97 0.82 -23.01
CA LYS A 53 -24.33 -0.51 -23.05
C LYS A 53 -23.11 -0.51 -23.98
N VAL A 54 -23.19 0.13 -25.15
CA VAL A 54 -22.07 0.24 -26.09
C VAL A 54 -20.96 1.12 -25.51
N PHE A 55 -21.30 2.25 -24.88
CA PHE A 55 -20.33 3.09 -24.18
C PHE A 55 -19.63 2.31 -23.06
N LEU A 56 -20.37 1.71 -22.14
CA LEU A 56 -19.82 0.94 -21.02
C LEU A 56 -18.94 -0.20 -21.51
N LYS A 57 -19.33 -0.93 -22.55
CA LYS A 57 -18.51 -2.01 -23.13
C LYS A 57 -17.16 -1.49 -23.65
N LYS A 58 -17.14 -0.30 -24.25
CA LYS A 58 -15.91 0.30 -24.78
C LYS A 58 -15.08 1.03 -23.72
N TRP A 59 -15.72 1.57 -22.69
CA TRP A 59 -15.08 2.28 -21.59
C TRP A 59 -14.57 1.33 -20.50
N ALA A 60 -15.22 0.19 -20.28
CA ALA A 60 -14.88 -0.77 -19.23
C ALA A 60 -13.40 -1.20 -19.23
N PRO A 61 -12.74 -1.47 -20.38
CA PRO A 61 -11.31 -1.77 -20.37
C PRO A 61 -10.46 -0.64 -19.79
N TRP A 62 -10.79 0.62 -20.11
CA TRP A 62 -10.09 1.80 -19.57
C TRP A 62 -10.34 1.96 -18.08
N LEU A 63 -11.58 1.74 -17.64
CA LEU A 63 -11.92 1.73 -16.23
C LEU A 63 -11.12 0.66 -15.48
N LEU A 64 -11.05 -0.57 -16.00
CA LEU A 64 -10.29 -1.67 -15.40
C LEU A 64 -8.80 -1.35 -15.31
N ILE A 65 -8.19 -0.84 -16.40
CA ILE A 65 -6.77 -0.44 -16.41
C ILE A 65 -6.51 0.66 -15.38
N GLY A 66 -7.35 1.69 -15.35
CA GLY A 66 -7.23 2.79 -14.40
C GLY A 66 -7.34 2.33 -12.94
N LEU A 67 -8.31 1.46 -12.65
CA LEU A 67 -8.50 0.86 -11.33
C LEU A 67 -7.34 -0.07 -10.94
N LEU A 68 -6.80 -0.86 -11.86
CA LEU A 68 -5.60 -1.68 -11.59
C LEU A 68 -4.40 -0.80 -11.23
N LEU A 69 -4.14 0.24 -12.03
CA LEU A 69 -3.05 1.18 -11.78
C LEU A 69 -3.23 1.88 -10.42
N TRP A 70 -4.48 2.21 -10.08
CA TRP A 70 -4.79 2.87 -8.82
C TRP A 70 -4.58 1.95 -7.62
N SER A 71 -5.04 0.70 -7.74
CA SER A 71 -4.86 -0.31 -6.71
C SER A 71 -3.39 -0.63 -6.48
N PHE A 72 -2.65 -0.79 -7.58
CA PHE A 72 -1.21 -1.03 -7.54
C PHE A 72 -0.45 0.14 -6.91
N SER A 73 -0.77 1.38 -7.29
CA SER A 73 -0.11 2.56 -6.73
C SER A 73 -0.44 2.76 -5.24
N THR A 74 -1.68 2.51 -4.82
CA THR A 74 -2.07 2.53 -3.40
C THR A 74 -1.24 1.53 -2.59
N PHE A 75 -1.12 0.30 -3.10
CA PHE A 75 -0.29 -0.75 -2.49
C PHE A 75 1.18 -0.32 -2.43
N LYS A 76 1.73 0.18 -3.54
CA LYS A 76 3.15 0.57 -3.61
C LYS A 76 3.51 1.75 -2.72
N LEU A 77 2.68 2.79 -2.63
CA LEU A 77 2.94 3.91 -1.72
C LEU A 77 2.94 3.47 -0.25
N THR A 78 2.04 2.54 0.09
CA THR A 78 1.98 1.97 1.43
C THR A 78 3.20 1.06 1.70
N ASP A 79 3.57 0.23 0.73
CA ASP A 79 4.77 -0.63 0.76
C ASP A 79 6.04 0.21 0.98
N TYR A 80 6.19 1.32 0.25
CA TYR A 80 7.33 2.22 0.35
C TYR A 80 7.47 2.86 1.73
N TYR A 81 6.36 3.29 2.32
CA TYR A 81 6.36 3.79 3.69
C TYR A 81 6.80 2.70 4.67
N LEU A 82 6.11 1.55 4.67
CA LEU A 82 6.37 0.49 5.64
C LEU A 82 7.78 -0.07 5.51
N SER A 83 8.29 -0.19 4.27
CA SER A 83 9.66 -0.63 4.00
C SER A 83 10.70 0.29 4.65
N THR A 84 10.45 1.61 4.66
CA THR A 84 11.38 2.59 5.25
C THR A 84 11.53 2.45 6.76
N TYR A 85 10.49 1.96 7.46
CA TYR A 85 10.50 1.76 8.91
C TYR A 85 10.61 0.28 9.32
N SER A 86 10.71 -0.62 8.34
CA SER A 86 10.84 -2.04 8.62
C SER A 86 12.29 -2.42 8.78
N PHE A 87 12.59 -3.09 9.89
CA PHE A 87 13.88 -3.74 10.09
C PHE A 87 14.02 -4.97 9.16
N GLU A 88 12.91 -5.67 8.92
CA GLU A 88 12.85 -6.87 8.09
C GLU A 88 11.49 -6.92 7.37
N LEU A 89 11.47 -7.48 6.16
CA LEU A 89 10.27 -7.60 5.33
C LEU A 89 10.27 -8.92 4.56
N THR A 90 9.08 -9.41 4.21
CA THR A 90 8.94 -10.59 3.35
C THR A 90 8.95 -10.19 1.87
N GLY A 91 9.02 -11.20 1.00
CA GLY A 91 8.57 -11.08 -0.38
C GLY A 91 7.10 -10.68 -0.50
N THR A 92 6.67 -10.40 -1.73
CA THR A 92 5.26 -10.17 -2.06
C THR A 92 4.62 -11.49 -2.48
N HIS A 93 3.52 -11.85 -1.83
CA HIS A 93 2.84 -13.14 -1.99
C HIS A 93 1.37 -12.94 -2.30
N PHE A 94 0.73 -13.93 -2.94
CA PHE A 94 -0.71 -13.86 -3.25
C PHE A 94 -1.61 -14.59 -2.25
N THR A 95 -1.01 -15.44 -1.42
CA THR A 95 -1.70 -16.31 -0.46
C THR A 95 -1.04 -16.24 0.91
N ALA A 96 -1.85 -16.49 1.94
CA ALA A 96 -1.36 -16.55 3.32
C ALA A 96 -0.34 -17.67 3.53
N SER A 97 -0.49 -18.81 2.85
CA SER A 97 0.42 -19.95 3.01
C SER A 97 1.84 -19.61 2.56
N ALA A 98 1.99 -18.99 1.38
CA ALA A 98 3.29 -18.57 0.86
C ALA A 98 3.91 -17.45 1.72
N LEU A 99 3.09 -16.49 2.18
CA LEU A 99 3.53 -15.47 3.12
C LEU A 99 4.05 -16.10 4.43
N VAL A 100 3.30 -17.05 4.99
CA VAL A 100 3.67 -17.73 6.23
C VAL A 100 4.96 -18.54 6.07
N GLU A 101 5.14 -19.21 4.95
CA GLU A 101 6.35 -19.95 4.65
C GLU A 101 7.57 -19.03 4.63
N ASP A 102 7.45 -17.88 3.97
CA ASP A 102 8.50 -16.85 3.92
C ASP A 102 8.76 -16.20 5.29
N MET A 103 7.72 -16.00 6.11
CA MET A 103 7.87 -15.55 7.49
C MET A 103 8.59 -16.59 8.37
N LYS A 104 8.41 -17.89 8.10
CA LYS A 104 9.04 -18.98 8.86
C LYS A 104 10.50 -19.22 8.44
N SER A 105 10.82 -19.03 7.15
CA SER A 105 12.17 -19.23 6.60
C SER A 105 13.17 -18.19 7.10
N ASN A 106 12.69 -17.04 7.59
CA ASN A 106 13.54 -15.98 8.10
C ASN A 106 14.10 -16.32 9.50
N GLU A 107 15.25 -17.00 9.53
CA GLU A 107 15.90 -17.47 10.75
C GLU A 107 16.33 -16.35 11.70
N ARG A 108 16.62 -15.15 11.18
CA ARG A 108 17.12 -14.02 11.97
C ARG A 108 16.05 -13.44 12.90
N TYR A 109 14.78 -13.49 12.50
CA TYR A 109 13.69 -12.92 13.29
C TYR A 109 12.45 -13.80 13.21
N ARG A 110 12.34 -14.76 14.14
CA ARG A 110 11.17 -15.64 14.28
C ARG A 110 9.90 -14.81 14.48
N PHE A 111 9.08 -14.70 13.43
CA PHE A 111 7.71 -14.22 13.56
C PHE A 111 6.94 -15.22 14.44
N ASP A 112 6.13 -14.73 15.37
CA ASP A 112 5.16 -15.58 16.08
C ASP A 112 3.96 -15.87 15.18
N VAL A 113 4.22 -16.70 14.17
CA VAL A 113 3.24 -17.05 13.14
C VAL A 113 2.01 -17.70 13.75
N GLU A 114 2.19 -18.53 14.79
CA GLU A 114 1.07 -19.18 15.48
C GLU A 114 0.18 -18.15 16.18
N GLY A 115 0.76 -17.16 16.86
CA GLY A 115 0.02 -16.04 17.45
C GLY A 115 -0.72 -15.21 16.40
N ILE A 116 -0.07 -14.92 15.27
CA ILE A 116 -0.67 -14.17 14.15
C ILE A 116 -1.87 -14.93 13.56
N GLN A 117 -1.72 -16.25 13.33
CA GLN A 117 -2.80 -17.08 12.81
C GLN A 117 -3.99 -17.16 13.77
N LYS A 118 -3.73 -17.25 15.08
CA LYS A 118 -4.78 -17.27 16.12
C LYS A 118 -5.54 -15.95 16.22
N LEU A 119 -4.85 -14.83 16.10
CA LEU A 119 -5.48 -13.49 16.15
C LEU A 119 -6.17 -13.11 14.83
N GLY A 120 -5.85 -13.80 13.75
CA GLY A 120 -6.45 -13.64 12.42
C GLY A 120 -5.48 -13.03 11.43
N MET A 121 -5.38 -13.62 10.24
CA MET A 121 -4.47 -13.24 9.16
C MET A 121 -5.25 -13.06 7.84
N PRO A 122 -4.82 -12.17 6.91
CA PRO A 122 -5.39 -12.14 5.57
C PRO A 122 -5.15 -13.47 4.83
N HIS A 123 -6.14 -13.92 4.06
CA HIS A 123 -6.09 -15.21 3.36
C HIS A 123 -5.57 -15.11 1.92
N TYR A 124 -5.97 -14.05 1.20
CA TYR A 124 -5.68 -13.83 -0.23
C TYR A 124 -5.49 -12.33 -0.52
N GLY A 125 -4.90 -12.02 -1.67
CA GLY A 125 -4.63 -10.65 -2.11
C GLY A 125 -3.14 -10.42 -2.33
N VAL A 126 -2.72 -9.20 -2.63
CA VAL A 126 -1.29 -8.88 -2.67
C VAL A 126 -0.83 -8.67 -1.24
N LEU A 127 -0.08 -9.63 -0.70
CA LEU A 127 0.32 -9.69 0.70
C LEU A 127 1.82 -9.44 0.85
N LYS A 128 2.19 -8.64 1.86
CA LYS A 128 3.57 -8.46 2.29
C LYS A 128 3.61 -8.17 3.79
N ALA A 129 4.52 -8.81 4.52
CA ALA A 129 4.68 -8.61 5.95
C ALA A 129 5.93 -7.77 6.23
N TYR A 130 5.83 -6.96 7.29
CA TYR A 130 6.88 -6.06 7.75
C TYR A 130 7.03 -6.24 9.25
N LYS A 131 8.27 -6.19 9.72
CA LYS A 131 8.58 -6.06 11.14
C LYS A 131 9.04 -4.64 11.41
N LEU A 132 8.16 -3.87 12.03
CA LEU A 132 8.44 -2.50 12.45
C LEU A 132 9.07 -2.57 13.84
N GLN A 133 10.31 -2.10 13.94
CA GLN A 133 11.00 -1.96 15.21
C GLN A 133 11.51 -0.52 15.31
N ASP A 134 10.82 0.29 16.12
CA ASP A 134 11.25 1.65 16.40
C ASP A 134 11.27 1.93 17.90
N SER A 135 12.04 2.93 18.31
CA SER A 135 12.02 3.51 19.65
C SER A 135 11.47 4.93 19.54
N THR A 136 10.20 5.12 19.87
CA THR A 136 9.57 6.45 19.96
C THR A 136 9.86 7.05 21.34
N ARG A 137 10.36 8.29 21.39
CA ARG A 137 10.71 8.97 22.63
C ARG A 137 9.51 9.82 23.08
N GLU A 138 8.74 9.32 24.04
CA GLU A 138 7.65 10.07 24.69
C GLU A 138 8.21 10.74 25.96
N GLY A 139 8.74 11.95 25.83
CA GLY A 139 9.36 12.69 26.94
C GLY A 139 10.66 12.04 27.46
N LEU A 140 10.68 11.62 28.74
CA LEU A 140 11.81 10.91 29.36
C LEU A 140 11.77 9.38 29.14
N ILE A 141 10.69 8.85 28.56
CA ILE A 141 10.47 7.40 28.40
C ILE A 141 10.73 7.00 26.94
N ILE A 142 11.58 5.99 26.75
CA ILE A 142 11.83 5.38 25.44
C ILE A 142 10.86 4.22 25.26
N LYS A 143 9.84 4.40 24.42
CA LYS A 143 8.85 3.37 24.11
C LYS A 143 9.34 2.60 22.88
N ARG A 144 9.61 1.30 23.05
CA ARG A 144 9.94 0.43 21.91
C ARG A 144 8.64 -0.01 21.24
N VAL A 145 8.41 0.48 20.03
CA VAL A 145 7.36 -0.02 19.14
C VAL A 145 7.90 -1.29 18.47
N ASN A 146 7.33 -2.43 18.83
CA ASN A 146 7.60 -3.71 18.20
C ASN A 146 6.28 -4.21 17.62
N GLN A 147 6.13 -4.09 16.30
CA GLN A 147 4.90 -4.44 15.60
C GLN A 147 5.22 -5.27 14.37
N VAL A 148 4.34 -6.24 14.10
CA VAL A 148 4.31 -6.91 12.80
C VAL A 148 3.15 -6.32 12.03
N VAL A 149 3.37 -5.93 10.78
CA VAL A 149 2.31 -5.38 9.92
C VAL A 149 2.20 -6.26 8.69
N ILE A 150 1.00 -6.76 8.41
CA ILE A 150 0.70 -7.41 7.13
C ILE A 150 -0.12 -6.45 6.28
N LEU A 151 0.47 -6.09 5.15
CA LEU A 151 -0.11 -5.28 4.10
C LEU A 151 -0.91 -6.18 3.17
N GLN A 152 -2.19 -5.87 2.95
CA GLN A 152 -3.06 -6.55 2.00
C GLN A 152 -3.60 -5.56 0.97
N GLY A 153 -3.20 -5.72 -0.29
CA GLY A 153 -3.78 -5.03 -1.43
C GLY A 153 -4.78 -5.90 -2.19
N TYR A 154 -5.76 -5.25 -2.83
CA TYR A 154 -6.76 -5.92 -3.66
C TYR A 154 -6.65 -5.47 -5.11
N PRO A 155 -6.67 -6.38 -6.10
CA PRO A 155 -6.78 -5.98 -7.50
C PRO A 155 -8.08 -5.21 -7.74
N LEU A 156 -8.04 -4.19 -8.61
CA LEU A 156 -9.18 -3.37 -9.05
C LEU A 156 -9.88 -2.52 -7.97
N ILE A 157 -9.46 -2.63 -6.71
CA ILE A 157 -9.99 -1.85 -5.61
C ILE A 157 -8.83 -1.03 -5.02
N PRO A 158 -8.85 0.32 -5.13
CA PRO A 158 -7.78 1.19 -4.65
C PRO A 158 -7.83 1.36 -3.13
N VAL A 159 -7.78 0.22 -2.44
CA VAL A 159 -7.84 0.09 -0.99
C VAL A 159 -6.78 -0.91 -0.58
N VAL A 160 -6.09 -0.55 0.49
CA VAL A 160 -5.14 -1.39 1.18
C VAL A 160 -5.63 -1.57 2.60
N LYS A 161 -5.60 -2.82 3.08
CA LYS A 161 -5.88 -3.16 4.47
C LYS A 161 -4.58 -3.50 5.18
N LEU A 162 -4.39 -2.93 6.36
CA LEU A 162 -3.29 -3.23 7.26
C LEU A 162 -3.78 -4.10 8.40
N TYR A 163 -3.03 -5.16 8.69
CA TYR A 163 -3.16 -5.96 9.90
C TYR A 163 -1.97 -5.65 10.78
N ILE A 164 -2.20 -4.94 11.87
CA ILE A 164 -1.17 -4.42 12.77
C ILE A 164 -1.20 -5.24 14.04
N TYR A 165 -0.16 -6.03 14.23
CA TYR A 165 0.02 -6.93 15.35
C TYR A 165 0.99 -6.30 16.34
N GLU A 166 0.52 -6.02 17.56
CA GLU A 166 1.38 -5.56 18.64
C GLU A 166 2.14 -6.75 19.23
N VAL A 167 3.46 -6.62 19.35
CA VAL A 167 4.35 -7.69 19.82
C VAL A 167 4.93 -7.31 21.17
N GLU A 168 4.77 -8.19 22.17
CA GLU A 168 5.37 -8.06 23.49
C GLU A 168 6.43 -9.16 23.66
N GLY A 169 7.71 -8.76 23.63
CA GLY A 169 8.82 -9.71 23.55
C GLY A 169 8.82 -10.47 22.22
N SER A 170 8.51 -11.78 22.28
CA SER A 170 8.40 -12.67 21.12
C SER A 170 6.97 -13.06 20.77
N LYS A 171 5.96 -12.64 21.54
CA LYS A 171 4.57 -13.08 21.35
C LYS A 171 3.69 -11.96 20.83
N VAL A 172 2.75 -12.30 19.96
CA VAL A 172 1.73 -11.35 19.52
C VAL A 172 0.65 -11.20 20.58
N LYS A 173 0.32 -9.95 20.93
CA LYS A 173 -0.63 -9.61 21.99
C LYS A 173 -2.01 -9.25 21.44
N SER A 174 -2.06 -8.41 20.42
CA SER A 174 -3.30 -7.87 19.90
C SER A 174 -3.21 -7.54 18.41
N LEU A 175 -4.35 -7.60 17.74
CA LEU A 175 -4.52 -7.21 16.35
C LEU A 175 -5.35 -5.92 16.27
N LYS A 176 -4.85 -4.94 15.51
CA LYS A 176 -5.59 -3.77 15.04
C LYS A 176 -5.64 -3.81 13.51
N THR A 177 -6.71 -3.28 12.92
CA THR A 177 -6.78 -3.17 11.46
C THR A 177 -7.01 -1.72 11.06
N ALA A 178 -6.41 -1.33 9.94
CA ALA A 178 -6.55 0.00 9.38
C ALA A 178 -6.69 -0.10 7.86
N TYR A 179 -7.26 0.94 7.25
CA TYR A 179 -7.48 1.00 5.81
C TYR A 179 -6.85 2.26 5.24
N ILE A 180 -6.22 2.11 4.08
CA ILE A 180 -5.68 3.21 3.29
C ILE A 180 -6.39 3.18 1.94
N PHE A 181 -7.04 4.27 1.62
CA PHE A 181 -7.83 4.44 0.40
C PHE A 181 -7.83 5.90 0.00
N PHE A 182 -8.06 6.15 -1.29
CA PHE A 182 -8.17 7.51 -1.81
C PHE A 182 -9.39 8.26 -1.22
N PRO A 183 -9.29 9.57 -0.92
CA PRO A 183 -8.24 10.52 -1.26
C PRO A 183 -7.12 10.67 -0.22
N HIS A 184 -7.05 9.80 0.77
CA HIS A 184 -6.02 9.93 1.80
C HIS A 184 -4.64 9.64 1.21
N TYR A 185 -3.73 10.60 1.40
CA TYR A 185 -2.33 10.39 1.08
C TYR A 185 -1.77 9.28 1.98
N PRO A 186 -1.27 8.15 1.42
CA PRO A 186 -0.86 6.99 2.21
C PRO A 186 0.18 7.32 3.28
N GLY A 187 1.17 8.15 2.96
CA GLY A 187 2.22 8.51 3.92
C GLY A 187 1.70 9.29 5.12
N GLY A 188 0.80 10.25 4.89
CA GLY A 188 0.17 11.01 5.98
C GLY A 188 -0.70 10.11 6.85
N LYS A 189 -1.50 9.23 6.23
CA LYS A 189 -2.36 8.33 6.99
C LYS A 189 -1.57 7.31 7.82
N LEU A 190 -0.47 6.80 7.28
CA LEU A 190 0.41 5.89 7.99
C LEU A 190 1.12 6.57 9.16
N SER A 191 1.55 7.81 8.99
CA SER A 191 2.10 8.61 10.09
C SER A 191 1.10 8.83 11.22
N GLU A 192 -0.19 9.06 10.91
CA GLU A 192 -1.23 9.12 11.94
C GLU A 192 -1.42 7.78 12.68
N ILE A 193 -1.31 6.65 11.96
CA ILE A 193 -1.56 5.31 12.53
C ILE A 193 -0.40 4.85 13.42
N PHE A 194 0.83 5.08 12.98
CA PHE A 194 2.02 4.55 13.64
C PHE A 194 2.77 5.58 14.49
N ASP A 195 2.39 6.87 14.43
CA ASP A 195 3.09 7.99 15.06
C ASP A 195 4.58 8.07 14.68
N PHE A 196 4.89 7.59 13.47
CA PHE A 196 6.21 7.72 12.87
C PHE A 196 6.22 8.93 11.92
N PRO A 197 7.18 9.85 12.04
CA PRO A 197 7.27 10.96 11.10
C PRO A 197 7.54 10.38 9.71
N PHE A 198 6.75 10.74 8.69
CA PHE A 198 7.04 10.35 7.31
C PHE A 198 8.25 11.12 6.81
N GLU A 199 9.42 10.53 6.97
CA GLU A 199 10.69 11.07 6.54
C GLU A 199 11.00 10.50 5.15
N MET A 200 10.43 11.12 4.11
CA MET A 200 10.99 10.95 2.77
C MET A 200 12.32 11.68 2.69
N PHE A 201 13.36 10.99 3.11
CA PHE A 201 14.78 11.22 2.84
C PHE A 201 15.27 12.66 3.03
N PHE A 202 16.02 12.83 4.12
CA PHE A 202 17.19 13.69 4.08
C PHE A 202 18.06 13.30 2.89
N TRP A 203 18.29 14.27 2.01
CA TRP A 203 19.30 14.23 0.97
C TRP A 203 20.62 13.77 1.57
N GLY A 204 21.41 13.01 0.80
CA GLY A 204 22.80 12.82 1.14
C GLY A 204 23.49 14.17 1.35
N SER A 205 23.81 14.49 2.60
CA SER A 205 25.06 15.16 2.95
C SER A 205 26.22 14.17 2.76
N GLY A 206 26.30 13.61 1.56
CA GLY A 206 27.23 12.58 1.12
C GLY A 206 27.69 12.91 -0.29
N GLY A 207 28.05 14.18 -0.50
CA GLY A 207 28.47 14.77 -1.77
C GLY A 207 29.06 16.15 -1.52
N GLY A 208 30.03 16.24 -0.61
CA GLY A 208 30.69 17.48 -0.22
C GLY A 208 31.84 17.20 0.73
N VAL A 209 32.92 16.61 0.20
CA VAL A 209 34.24 16.74 0.82
C VAL A 209 34.65 18.20 0.65
N GLY A 210 34.61 18.97 1.75
CA GLY A 210 35.23 20.30 1.86
C GLY A 210 34.51 21.47 1.20
N ALA A 211 33.81 22.27 2.01
CA ALA A 211 33.72 23.73 1.93
C ALA A 211 33.28 24.28 3.29
#